data_AF-A0A2V9WRQ6-F1
#
_entry.id   AF-A0A2V9WRQ6-F1
#
_cell.length_a   1.000
_cell.length_b   1.000
_cell.length_c   1.000
_cell.angle_alpha   90.00
_cell.angle_beta   90.00
_cell.angle_gamma   90.00
#
_symmetry.space_group_name_H-M   'P 1'
#
loop_
_entity.id
_entity.type
_entity.pdbx_description
1 polymer ?
#
loop_
_entity_poly.entity_id
_entity_poly.type
_entity_poly.pdbx_seq_one_letter_code
_entity_poly.pdbx_strand_id
1 'polypeptide(L)'
;MWRTAGIQSVACFIIAYVIYGSQPQIGASPDALVAFYDGDRTRILIAAVFYGLAVLNLMWFAAAIRTTLADAGQDGWGAAATASSAALGGLFLLLITVAAALSHSIAGSGNHMLTSGLNDFTWTCAVLTSFPRAMLIMAGTFGLWRAGLISNGLFAAGVAAVVLVLLGGTTWLSGGFWAPDGAYSRFVSPIISLVWVVVASRVLLTRSPATRTGW
;
A
#
# COMPACT_ATOMS: atom_id res chain seq x y z
N MET A 1 -11.96 16.36 -8.34
CA MET A 1 -12.38 15.06 -7.79
C MET A 1 -11.21 14.08 -7.59
N TRP A 2 -10.24 13.96 -8.52
CA TRP A 2 -9.19 12.92 -8.43
C TRP A 2 -8.05 13.25 -7.45
N ARG A 3 -7.85 14.53 -7.11
CA ARG A 3 -6.78 14.99 -6.21
C ARG A 3 -6.99 14.58 -4.75
N THR A 4 -8.21 14.23 -4.35
CA THR A 4 -8.52 13.70 -3.01
C THR A 4 -8.37 12.17 -2.95
N ALA A 5 -8.13 11.49 -4.07
CA ALA A 5 -8.07 10.04 -4.14
C ALA A 5 -7.00 9.46 -3.21
N GLY A 6 -5.86 10.14 -3.01
CA GLY A 6 -4.84 9.66 -2.08
C GLY A 6 -5.32 9.66 -0.62
N ILE A 7 -6.03 10.71 -0.19
CA ILE A 7 -6.64 10.77 1.15
C ILE A 7 -7.72 9.70 1.30
N GLN A 8 -8.56 9.51 0.27
CA GLN A 8 -9.59 8.47 0.25
C GLN A 8 -8.97 7.07 0.32
N SER A 9 -7.88 6.82 -0.41
CA SER A 9 -7.11 5.59 -0.36
C SER A 9 -6.62 5.30 1.05
N VAL A 10 -6.01 6.28 1.71
CA VAL A 10 -5.52 6.16 3.10
C VAL A 10 -6.68 5.86 4.06
N ALA A 11 -7.79 6.58 3.95
CA ALA A 11 -8.97 6.33 4.78
C ALA A 11 -9.51 4.90 4.59
N CYS A 12 -9.65 4.44 3.35
CA CYS A 12 -10.08 3.08 3.04
C CYS A 12 -9.10 2.03 3.58
N PHE A 13 -7.77 2.23 3.46
CA PHE A 13 -6.77 1.33 4.04
C PHE A 13 -6.88 1.23 5.55
N ILE A 14 -7.08 2.36 6.26
CA ILE A 14 -7.24 2.38 7.71
C ILE A 14 -8.53 1.66 8.13
N ILE A 15 -9.66 1.97 7.48
CA ILE A 15 -10.94 1.31 7.76
C ILE A 15 -10.84 -0.19 7.51
N ALA A 16 -10.27 -0.59 6.38
CA ALA A 16 -10.07 -2.00 6.04
C ALA A 16 -9.18 -2.71 7.07
N TYR A 17 -8.10 -2.07 7.52
CA TYR A 17 -7.20 -2.63 8.54
C TYR A 17 -7.91 -2.85 9.89
N VAL A 18 -8.68 -1.87 10.34
CA VAL A 18 -9.46 -1.96 11.58
C VAL A 18 -10.51 -3.07 11.48
N ILE A 19 -11.20 -3.18 10.34
CA ILE A 19 -12.18 -4.24 10.11
C ILE A 19 -11.47 -5.59 10.03
N TYR A 20 -10.42 -5.74 9.22
CA TYR A 20 -9.72 -7.01 9.04
C TYR A 20 -9.20 -7.59 10.37
N GLY A 21 -8.61 -6.73 11.20
CA GLY A 21 -8.08 -7.09 12.50
C GLY A 21 -6.64 -7.61 12.44
N SER A 22 -6.21 -8.29 13.51
CA SER A 22 -4.85 -8.80 13.61
C SER A 22 -4.72 -10.16 12.95
N GLN A 23 -4.21 -10.17 11.72
CA GLN A 23 -3.87 -11.40 11.04
C GLN A 23 -2.89 -12.26 11.89
N PRO A 24 -3.10 -13.59 11.95
CA PRO A 24 -2.16 -14.50 12.58
C PRO A 24 -0.74 -14.40 12.02
N GLN A 25 0.24 -14.51 12.91
CA GLN A 25 1.67 -14.47 12.60
C GLN A 25 2.14 -15.71 11.83
N ILE A 26 3.35 -15.64 11.28
CA ILE A 26 3.98 -16.80 10.63
C ILE A 26 4.13 -17.92 11.66
N GLY A 27 3.79 -19.14 11.26
CA GLY A 27 3.84 -20.31 12.15
C GLY A 27 2.76 -20.32 13.24
N ALA A 28 1.70 -19.51 13.11
CA ALA A 28 0.53 -19.61 13.98
C ALA A 28 -0.10 -21.01 13.94
N SER A 29 -0.70 -21.42 15.06
CA SER A 29 -1.33 -22.74 15.13
C SER A 29 -2.51 -22.86 14.15
N PRO A 30 -2.81 -24.08 13.66
CA PRO A 30 -3.96 -24.32 12.81
C PRO A 30 -5.27 -23.79 13.40
N ASP A 31 -5.49 -23.98 14.70
CA ASP A 31 -6.69 -23.51 15.39
C ASP A 31 -6.81 -21.98 15.37
N ALA A 32 -5.70 -21.25 15.54
CA ALA A 32 -5.70 -19.80 15.48
C ALA A 32 -6.00 -19.29 14.05
N LEU A 33 -5.47 -19.98 13.03
CA LEU A 33 -5.76 -19.67 11.63
C LEU A 33 -7.23 -19.91 11.29
N VAL A 34 -7.80 -21.04 11.71
CA VAL A 34 -9.23 -21.35 11.50
C VAL A 34 -10.12 -20.36 12.24
N ALA A 35 -9.81 -20.08 13.52
CA ALA A 35 -10.58 -19.13 14.32
C ALA A 35 -10.62 -17.74 13.69
N PHE A 36 -9.51 -17.28 13.10
CA PHE A 36 -9.46 -16.01 12.39
C PHE A 36 -10.20 -16.06 11.04
N TYR A 37 -9.79 -16.95 10.13
CA TYR A 37 -10.30 -16.91 8.75
C TYR A 37 -11.74 -17.43 8.61
N ASP A 38 -12.10 -18.50 9.32
CA ASP A 38 -13.46 -19.04 9.28
C ASP A 38 -14.37 -18.34 10.29
N GLY A 39 -13.88 -18.10 11.51
CA GLY A 39 -14.64 -17.45 12.57
C GLY A 39 -14.98 -15.97 12.31
N ASP A 40 -14.06 -15.21 11.68
CA ASP A 40 -14.27 -13.80 11.34
C ASP A 40 -14.56 -13.56 9.84
N ARG A 41 -15.01 -14.59 9.12
CA ARG A 41 -15.19 -14.59 7.66
C ARG A 41 -15.89 -13.36 7.10
N THR A 42 -17.06 -13.00 7.65
CA THR A 42 -17.83 -11.84 7.18
C THR A 42 -17.03 -10.55 7.31
N ARG A 43 -16.30 -10.40 8.42
CA ARG A 43 -15.48 -9.23 8.70
C ARG A 43 -14.35 -9.11 7.68
N ILE A 44 -13.67 -10.21 7.37
CA ILE A 44 -12.59 -10.25 6.38
C ILE A 44 -13.09 -9.92 4.97
N LEU A 45 -14.24 -10.46 4.57
CA LEU A 45 -14.82 -10.17 3.25
C LEU A 45 -15.27 -8.71 3.12
N ILE A 46 -15.79 -8.09 4.19
CA ILE A 46 -16.06 -6.65 4.20
C ILE A 46 -14.76 -5.85 4.07
N ALA A 47 -13.71 -6.21 4.81
CA ALA A 47 -12.41 -5.56 4.71
C ALA A 47 -11.82 -5.67 3.29
N ALA A 48 -12.00 -6.80 2.62
CA ALA A 48 -11.55 -7.01 1.24
C ALA A 48 -12.16 -5.98 0.28
N VAL A 49 -13.44 -5.63 0.44
CA VAL A 49 -14.10 -4.57 -0.35
C VAL A 49 -13.44 -3.21 -0.11
N PHE A 50 -13.20 -2.84 1.15
CA PHE A 50 -12.55 -1.57 1.48
C PHE A 50 -11.10 -1.52 0.99
N TYR A 51 -10.34 -2.61 1.08
CA TYR A 51 -9.00 -2.69 0.50
C TYR A 51 -9.04 -2.57 -1.03
N GLY A 52 -10.01 -3.18 -1.71
CA GLY A 52 -10.21 -3.00 -3.16
C GLY A 52 -10.45 -1.53 -3.53
N LEU A 53 -11.32 -0.84 -2.79
CA LEU A 53 -11.53 0.60 -2.94
C LEU A 53 -10.26 1.41 -2.64
N ALA A 54 -9.48 1.00 -1.64
CA ALA A 54 -8.22 1.65 -1.30
C ALA A 54 -7.19 1.57 -2.44
N VAL A 55 -7.08 0.40 -3.08
CA VAL A 55 -6.20 0.19 -4.25
C VAL A 55 -6.65 1.01 -5.46
N LEU A 56 -7.95 1.02 -5.77
CA LEU A 56 -8.49 1.85 -6.86
C LEU A 56 -8.16 3.33 -6.65
N ASN A 57 -8.40 3.84 -5.44
CA ASN A 57 -8.08 5.21 -5.09
C ASN A 57 -6.58 5.50 -5.15
N LEU A 58 -5.72 4.53 -4.81
CA LEU A 58 -4.27 4.66 -4.92
C LEU A 58 -3.82 4.81 -6.38
N MET A 59 -4.40 4.02 -7.30
CA MET A 59 -4.12 4.12 -8.73
C MET A 59 -4.61 5.46 -9.31
N TRP A 60 -5.78 5.94 -8.87
CA TRP A 60 -6.27 7.28 -9.25
C TRP A 60 -5.38 8.40 -8.72
N PHE A 61 -4.85 8.25 -7.51
CA PHE A 61 -3.87 9.16 -6.95
C PHE A 61 -2.56 9.20 -7.77
N ALA A 62 -2.06 8.04 -8.19
CA ALA A 62 -0.89 7.97 -9.06
C ALA A 62 -1.15 8.61 -10.44
N ALA A 63 -2.35 8.47 -10.99
CA ALA A 63 -2.75 9.17 -12.20
C ALA A 63 -2.76 10.70 -12.00
N ALA A 64 -3.20 11.19 -10.83
CA ALA A 64 -3.15 12.61 -10.50
C ALA A 64 -1.70 13.15 -10.34
N ILE A 65 -0.78 12.33 -9.81
CA ILE A 65 0.65 12.65 -9.84
C ILE A 65 1.13 12.73 -11.29
N ARG A 66 0.82 11.72 -12.11
CA ARG A 66 1.27 11.67 -13.50
C ARG A 66 0.84 12.91 -14.28
N THR A 67 -0.43 13.30 -14.23
CA THR A 67 -0.90 14.49 -14.95
C THR A 67 -0.18 15.75 -14.49
N THR A 68 -0.01 15.90 -13.18
CA THR A 68 0.71 17.05 -12.59
C THR A 68 2.16 17.11 -13.05
N LEU A 69 2.84 15.97 -13.14
CA LEU A 69 4.23 15.90 -13.59
C LEU A 69 4.36 16.07 -15.11
N ALA A 70 3.42 15.54 -15.89
CA ALA A 70 3.38 15.74 -17.33
C ALA A 70 3.22 17.23 -17.68
N ASP A 71 2.32 17.94 -16.99
CA ASP A 71 2.12 19.38 -17.15
C ASP A 71 3.40 20.19 -16.84
N ALA A 72 4.28 19.65 -15.98
CA ALA A 72 5.57 20.25 -15.62
C ALA A 72 6.77 19.74 -16.43
N GLY A 73 6.55 18.97 -17.51
CA GLY A 73 7.62 18.39 -18.33
C GLY A 73 8.40 17.25 -17.68
N GLN A 74 7.85 16.63 -16.63
CA GLN A 74 8.45 15.54 -15.85
C GLN A 74 7.71 14.20 -16.08
N ASP A 75 7.16 13.96 -17.28
CA ASP A 75 6.31 12.79 -17.56
C ASP A 75 6.99 11.44 -17.27
N GLY A 76 8.32 11.33 -17.43
CA GLY A 76 9.06 10.12 -17.08
C GLY A 76 8.88 9.71 -15.60
N TRP A 77 8.85 10.67 -14.68
CA TRP A 77 8.56 10.42 -13.27
C TRP A 77 7.08 10.09 -13.04
N GLY A 78 6.17 10.71 -13.81
CA GLY A 78 4.74 10.39 -13.79
C GLY A 78 4.43 8.97 -14.27
N ALA A 79 5.12 8.51 -15.33
CA ALA A 79 5.04 7.16 -15.84
C ALA A 79 5.56 6.14 -14.81
N ALA A 80 6.68 6.45 -14.14
CA ALA A 80 7.21 5.64 -13.05
C ALA A 80 6.23 5.54 -11.86
N ALA A 81 5.57 6.63 -11.48
CA ALA A 81 4.52 6.63 -10.45
C ALA A 81 3.33 5.73 -10.86
N THR A 82 2.94 5.76 -12.14
CA THR A 82 1.88 4.90 -12.65
C THR A 82 2.28 3.43 -12.59
N ALA A 83 3.44 3.07 -13.13
CA ALA A 83 3.93 1.68 -13.17
C ALA A 83 4.10 1.10 -11.75
N SER A 84 4.70 1.87 -10.84
CA SER A 84 4.89 1.45 -9.45
C SER A 84 3.57 1.31 -8.70
N SER A 85 2.61 2.23 -8.90
CA SER A 85 1.27 2.09 -8.32
C SER A 85 0.51 0.87 -8.85
N ALA A 86 0.70 0.52 -10.13
CA ALA A 86 0.08 -0.65 -10.72
C ALA A 86 0.67 -1.95 -10.17
N ALA A 87 2.00 -2.03 -10.06
CA ALA A 87 2.68 -3.16 -9.42
C ALA A 87 2.25 -3.32 -7.95
N LEU A 88 2.18 -2.21 -7.21
CA LEU A 88 1.70 -2.20 -5.82
C LEU A 88 0.24 -2.64 -5.71
N GLY A 89 -0.62 -2.10 -6.57
CA GLY A 89 -2.04 -2.48 -6.64
C GLY A 89 -2.22 -3.96 -6.95
N GLY A 90 -1.43 -4.51 -7.89
CA GLY A 90 -1.44 -5.93 -8.22
C GLY A 90 -1.07 -6.82 -7.02
N LEU A 91 -0.01 -6.46 -6.28
CA LEU A 91 0.36 -7.20 -5.07
C LEU A 91 -0.71 -7.10 -3.98
N PHE A 92 -1.32 -5.93 -3.78
CA PHE A 92 -2.42 -5.81 -2.83
C PHE A 92 -3.65 -6.61 -3.26
N LEU A 93 -4.02 -6.60 -4.54
CA LEU A 93 -5.14 -7.40 -5.05
C LEU A 93 -4.88 -8.90 -4.87
N LEU A 94 -3.63 -9.35 -5.06
CA LEU A 94 -3.24 -10.72 -4.76
C LEU A 94 -3.42 -11.04 -3.27
N LEU A 95 -2.90 -10.19 -2.37
CA LEU A 95 -3.06 -10.35 -0.92
C LEU A 95 -4.53 -10.40 -0.50
N ILE A 96 -5.35 -9.49 -1.01
CA ILE A 96 -6.79 -9.43 -0.76
C ILE A 96 -7.47 -10.72 -1.24
N THR A 97 -7.10 -11.20 -2.43
CA THR A 97 -7.64 -12.44 -2.99
C THR A 97 -7.31 -13.64 -2.12
N VAL A 98 -6.06 -13.76 -1.64
CA VAL A 98 -5.65 -14.85 -0.75
C VAL A 98 -6.43 -14.79 0.57
N ALA A 99 -6.52 -13.62 1.21
CA ALA A 99 -7.27 -13.46 2.46
C ALA A 99 -8.78 -13.78 2.28
N ALA A 100 -9.36 -13.33 1.16
CA ALA A 100 -10.75 -13.62 0.82
C ALA A 100 -10.95 -15.13 0.55
N ALA A 101 -10.05 -15.80 -0.15
CA ALA A 101 -10.13 -17.24 -0.42
C ALA A 101 -9.95 -18.08 0.86
N LEU A 102 -9.00 -17.68 1.72
CA LEU A 102 -8.80 -18.26 3.05
C LEU A 102 -10.09 -18.24 3.87
N SER A 103 -10.73 -17.07 3.91
CA SER A 103 -11.97 -16.88 4.65
C SER A 103 -13.18 -17.51 3.98
N HIS A 104 -13.23 -17.50 2.64
CA HIS A 104 -14.40 -17.94 1.89
C HIS A 104 -14.50 -19.45 1.79
N SER A 105 -13.42 -20.23 1.84
CA SER A 105 -13.58 -21.69 1.75
C SER A 105 -12.42 -22.49 2.27
N ILE A 106 -11.19 -21.97 2.20
CA ILE A 106 -10.00 -22.78 2.46
C ILE A 106 -9.86 -23.09 3.95
N ALA A 107 -10.04 -22.12 4.84
CA ALA A 107 -9.89 -22.35 6.29
C ALA A 107 -10.88 -23.38 6.83
N GLY A 108 -12.13 -23.37 6.33
CA GLY A 108 -13.17 -24.33 6.71
C GLY A 108 -13.04 -25.73 6.07
N SER A 109 -12.07 -25.93 5.16
CA SER A 109 -11.90 -27.20 4.44
C SER A 109 -11.18 -28.30 5.23
N GLY A 110 -10.57 -27.95 6.37
CA GLY A 110 -9.71 -28.86 7.15
C GLY A 110 -8.30 -29.04 6.60
N ASN A 111 -7.94 -28.38 5.48
CA ASN A 111 -6.56 -28.41 4.96
C ASN A 111 -5.68 -27.35 5.68
N HIS A 112 -5.18 -27.73 6.85
CA HIS A 112 -4.36 -26.85 7.69
C HIS A 112 -3.02 -26.47 7.05
N MET A 113 -2.39 -27.38 6.28
CA MET A 113 -1.12 -27.10 5.59
C MET A 113 -1.30 -26.02 4.52
N LEU A 114 -2.37 -26.10 3.71
CA LEU A 114 -2.68 -25.08 2.72
C LEU A 114 -3.01 -23.74 3.38
N THR A 115 -3.79 -23.75 4.46
CA THR A 115 -4.16 -22.54 5.20
C THR A 115 -2.92 -21.83 5.77
N SER A 116 -2.02 -22.57 6.42
CA SER A 116 -0.76 -22.03 6.95
C SER A 116 0.14 -21.51 5.85
N GLY A 117 0.34 -22.29 4.78
CA GLY A 117 1.21 -21.90 3.68
C GLY A 117 0.73 -20.62 2.98
N LEU A 118 -0.59 -20.46 2.80
CA LEU A 118 -1.16 -19.24 2.24
C LEU A 118 -1.07 -18.04 3.20
N ASN A 119 -1.25 -18.25 4.51
CA ASN A 119 -1.01 -17.19 5.50
C ASN A 119 0.44 -16.69 5.44
N ASP A 120 1.42 -17.59 5.45
CA ASP A 120 2.84 -17.23 5.41
C ASP A 120 3.22 -16.58 4.07
N PHE A 121 2.60 -17.04 2.98
CA PHE A 121 2.71 -16.43 1.66
C PHE A 121 2.24 -14.97 1.67
N THR A 122 1.14 -14.65 2.36
CA THR A 122 0.70 -13.24 2.45
C THR A 122 1.70 -12.34 3.18
N TRP A 123 2.33 -12.80 4.25
CA TRP A 123 3.39 -12.05 4.93
C TRP A 123 4.61 -11.83 4.04
N THR A 124 5.02 -12.87 3.32
CA THR A 124 6.11 -12.80 2.34
C THR A 124 5.79 -11.80 1.22
N CYS A 125 4.58 -11.84 0.67
CA CYS A 125 4.13 -10.87 -0.33
C CYS A 125 4.07 -9.44 0.25
N ALA A 126 3.66 -9.26 1.50
CA ALA A 126 3.63 -7.96 2.15
C ALA A 126 5.03 -7.32 2.22
N VAL A 127 6.07 -8.11 2.52
CA VAL A 127 7.48 -7.66 2.44
C VAL A 127 7.83 -7.16 1.05
N LEU A 128 7.45 -7.90 0.00
CA LEU A 128 7.74 -7.54 -1.39
C LEU A 128 7.00 -6.29 -1.88
N THR A 129 5.88 -5.89 -1.27
CA THR A 129 5.24 -4.60 -1.58
C THR A 129 6.14 -3.39 -1.32
N SER A 130 7.19 -3.55 -0.50
CA SER A 130 8.16 -2.49 -0.17
C SER A 130 8.84 -1.90 -1.41
N PHE A 131 9.14 -2.70 -2.43
CA PHE A 131 9.79 -2.22 -3.65
C PHE A 131 8.90 -1.29 -4.48
N PRO A 132 7.68 -1.67 -4.89
CA PRO A 132 6.82 -0.76 -5.63
C PRO A 132 6.31 0.40 -4.75
N ARG A 133 6.18 0.24 -3.43
CA ARG A 133 5.92 1.38 -2.52
C ARG A 133 7.07 2.39 -2.54
N ALA A 134 8.32 1.93 -2.36
CA ALA A 134 9.50 2.79 -2.39
C ALA A 134 9.63 3.49 -3.76
N MET A 135 9.38 2.79 -4.86
CA MET A 135 9.41 3.38 -6.20
C MET A 135 8.32 4.44 -6.39
N LEU A 136 7.10 4.21 -5.89
CA LEU A 136 6.02 5.20 -5.95
C LEU A 136 6.37 6.47 -5.16
N ILE A 137 6.90 6.30 -3.95
CA ILE A 137 7.36 7.41 -3.11
C ILE A 137 8.51 8.15 -3.80
N MET A 138 9.47 7.43 -4.37
CA MET A 138 10.59 8.01 -5.10
C MET A 138 10.10 8.80 -6.31
N ALA A 139 9.26 8.20 -7.16
CA ALA A 139 8.76 8.84 -8.37
C ALA A 139 7.97 10.11 -8.05
N GLY A 140 7.10 10.06 -7.04
CA GLY A 140 6.37 11.25 -6.59
C GLY A 140 7.30 12.30 -5.96
N THR A 141 8.20 11.91 -5.06
CA THR A 141 9.10 12.85 -4.36
C THR A 141 10.05 13.54 -5.32
N PHE A 142 10.76 12.77 -6.15
CA PHE A 142 11.74 13.30 -7.10
C PHE A 142 11.05 14.09 -8.20
N GLY A 143 9.94 13.57 -8.74
CA GLY A 143 9.15 14.26 -9.75
C GLY A 143 8.62 15.60 -9.24
N LEU A 144 7.99 15.63 -8.06
CA LEU A 144 7.43 16.85 -7.48
C LEU A 144 8.53 17.87 -7.14
N TRP A 145 9.71 17.43 -6.69
CA TRP A 145 10.83 18.32 -6.42
C TRP A 145 11.41 18.90 -7.71
N ARG A 146 11.62 18.08 -8.74
CA ARG A 146 12.08 18.52 -10.07
C ARG A 146 11.10 19.47 -10.75
N ALA A 147 9.80 19.30 -10.49
CA ALA A 147 8.75 20.20 -10.93
C ALA A 147 8.66 21.51 -10.10
N GLY A 148 9.51 21.69 -9.08
CA GLY A 148 9.48 22.86 -8.19
C GLY A 148 8.26 22.94 -7.27
N LEU A 149 7.56 21.81 -7.06
CA LEU A 149 6.30 21.77 -6.32
C LEU A 149 6.48 21.53 -4.81
N ILE A 150 7.64 21.01 -4.40
CA ILE A 150 7.99 20.79 -2.98
C ILE A 150 9.35 21.40 -2.64
N SER A 151 9.54 21.76 -1.38
CA SER A 151 10.79 22.34 -0.87
C SER A 151 11.91 21.30 -0.72
N ASN A 152 13.16 21.75 -0.56
CA ASN A 152 14.30 20.88 -0.28
C ASN A 152 14.13 20.07 1.02
N GLY A 153 13.46 20.65 2.03
CA GLY A 153 13.15 19.94 3.27
C GLY A 153 12.17 18.79 3.06
N LEU A 154 11.09 19.02 2.31
CA LEU A 154 10.13 17.97 1.95
C LEU A 154 10.76 16.91 1.03
N PHE A 155 11.67 17.32 0.13
CA PHE A 155 12.44 16.39 -0.68
C PHE A 155 13.32 15.48 0.19
N ALA A 156 14.09 16.04 1.12
CA ALA A 156 14.91 15.27 2.05
C ALA A 156 14.08 14.29 2.90
N ALA A 157 12.92 14.74 3.42
CA ALA A 157 11.99 13.87 4.14
C ALA A 157 11.44 12.74 3.24
N GLY A 158 11.15 13.04 1.98
CA GLY A 158 10.72 12.03 1.01
C GLY A 158 11.82 11.02 0.67
N VAL A 159 13.08 11.45 0.56
CA VAL A 159 14.23 10.53 0.39
C VAL A 159 14.38 9.62 1.60
N ALA A 160 14.25 10.15 2.83
CA ALA A 160 14.26 9.33 4.04
C ALA A 160 13.10 8.32 4.03
N ALA A 161 11.89 8.73 3.60
CA ALA A 161 10.75 7.83 3.46
C ALA A 161 11.01 6.70 2.44
N VAL A 162 11.65 6.99 1.30
CA VAL A 162 12.05 5.97 0.31
C VAL A 162 12.96 4.93 0.96
N VAL A 163 14.03 5.36 1.66
CA VAL A 163 14.98 4.46 2.30
C VAL A 163 14.30 3.59 3.35
N LEU A 164 13.49 4.19 4.23
CA LEU A 164 12.80 3.46 5.30
C LEU A 164 11.78 2.47 4.74
N VAL A 165 11.04 2.83 3.69
CA VAL A 165 10.11 1.89 3.05
C VAL A 165 10.87 0.75 2.36
N LEU A 166 11.99 1.05 1.68
CA LEU A 166 12.82 0.06 1.01
C LEU A 166 13.44 -0.95 1.99
N LEU A 167 13.86 -0.50 3.17
CA LEU A 167 14.31 -1.38 4.26
C LEU A 167 13.23 -2.43 4.63
N GLY A 168 11.95 -2.12 4.43
CA GLY A 168 10.86 -3.06 4.62
C GLY A 168 10.99 -4.31 3.73
N GLY A 169 11.64 -4.21 2.57
CA GLY A 169 11.92 -5.34 1.68
C GLY A 169 13.02 -6.27 2.18
N THR A 170 13.62 -5.97 3.35
CA THR A 170 14.73 -6.74 3.94
C THR A 170 14.33 -7.45 5.24
N THR A 171 13.05 -7.40 5.63
CA THR A 171 12.58 -8.01 6.88
C THR A 171 12.40 -9.52 6.73
N TRP A 172 13.53 -10.23 6.74
CA TRP A 172 13.62 -11.68 6.55
C TRP A 172 14.14 -12.43 7.78
N LEU A 173 14.15 -11.79 8.96
CA LEU A 173 14.50 -12.50 10.18
C LEU A 173 13.41 -13.50 10.56
N SER A 174 13.79 -14.58 11.25
CA SER A 174 12.86 -15.63 11.68
C SER A 174 11.87 -15.19 12.75
N GLY A 175 12.11 -14.07 13.42
CA GLY A 175 11.23 -13.54 14.44
C GLY A 175 11.59 -12.12 14.89
N GLY A 176 10.71 -11.52 15.69
CA GLY A 176 10.92 -10.21 16.28
C GLY A 176 10.61 -9.03 15.35
N PHE A 177 11.22 -7.88 15.63
CA PHE A 177 10.90 -6.61 14.97
C PHE A 177 11.09 -6.62 13.44
N TRP A 178 12.08 -7.37 12.96
CA TRP A 178 12.52 -7.42 11.56
C TRP A 178 12.10 -8.71 10.82
N ALA A 179 11.15 -9.45 11.37
CA ALA A 179 10.51 -10.56 10.66
C ALA A 179 9.49 -10.07 9.62
N PRO A 180 9.08 -10.91 8.65
CA PRO A 180 8.07 -10.54 7.66
C PRO A 180 6.73 -10.08 8.28
N ASP A 181 6.33 -10.71 9.39
CA ASP A 181 5.17 -10.40 10.22
C ASP A 181 5.52 -9.54 11.45
N GLY A 182 6.78 -9.10 11.52
CA GLY A 182 7.32 -8.25 12.55
C GLY A 182 6.82 -6.80 12.46
N ALA A 183 7.03 -6.05 13.53
CA ALA A 183 6.46 -4.71 13.66
C ALA A 183 6.94 -3.72 12.59
N TYR A 184 8.15 -3.89 12.05
CA TYR A 184 8.66 -3.01 10.99
C TYR A 184 7.83 -3.12 9.71
N SER A 185 7.63 -4.34 9.21
CA SER A 185 6.87 -4.59 7.97
C SER A 185 5.37 -4.45 8.16
N ARG A 186 4.87 -4.81 9.35
CA ARG A 186 3.45 -4.71 9.68
C ARG A 186 2.98 -3.28 9.93
N PHE A 187 3.81 -2.43 10.55
CA PHE A 187 3.39 -1.09 10.99
C PHE A 187 4.26 0.02 10.41
N VAL A 188 5.57 -0.02 10.66
CA VAL A 188 6.47 1.13 10.37
C VAL A 188 6.48 1.49 8.89
N SER A 189 6.83 0.54 8.02
CA SER A 189 6.92 0.78 6.57
C SER A 189 5.56 1.15 5.94
N PRO A 190 4.43 0.48 6.25
CA PRO A 190 3.10 0.90 5.82
C PRO A 190 2.72 2.31 6.28
N ILE A 191 2.92 2.66 7.56
CA ILE A 191 2.57 3.98 8.10
C ILE A 191 3.33 5.09 7.37
N ILE A 192 4.63 4.90 7.13
CA ILE A 192 5.44 5.87 6.37
C ILE A 192 4.84 6.07 4.96
N SER A 193 4.45 4.98 4.30
CA SER A 193 3.83 5.05 2.97
C SER A 193 2.52 5.82 2.99
N LEU A 194 1.65 5.56 3.97
CA LEU A 194 0.36 6.24 4.12
C LEU A 194 0.54 7.73 4.44
N VAL A 195 1.45 8.07 5.35
CA VAL A 195 1.79 9.47 5.68
C VAL A 195 2.29 10.19 4.44
N TRP A 196 3.17 9.56 3.65
CA TRP A 196 3.64 10.15 2.40
C TRP A 196 2.50 10.41 1.41
N VAL A 197 1.56 9.47 1.25
CA VAL A 197 0.38 9.67 0.38
C VAL A 197 -0.46 10.86 0.84
N VAL A 198 -0.65 11.05 2.16
CA VAL A 198 -1.37 12.22 2.71
C VAL A 198 -0.62 13.50 2.38
N VAL A 199 0.70 13.56 2.60
CA VAL A 199 1.52 14.75 2.33
C VAL A 199 1.50 15.10 0.85
N ALA A 200 1.73 14.13 -0.04
CA ALA A 200 1.69 14.33 -1.48
C ALA A 200 0.28 14.75 -1.95
N SER A 201 -0.79 14.18 -1.38
CA SER A 201 -2.16 14.61 -1.68
C SER A 201 -2.41 16.07 -1.28
N ARG A 202 -1.88 16.51 -0.14
CA ARG A 202 -1.98 17.92 0.30
C ARG A 202 -1.27 18.85 -0.69
N VAL A 203 -0.08 18.49 -1.14
CA VAL A 203 0.65 19.26 -2.18
C VAL A 203 -0.21 19.41 -3.43
N LEU A 204 -0.81 18.32 -3.94
CA LEU A 204 -1.67 18.34 -5.12
C LEU A 204 -2.96 19.16 -4.92
N LEU A 205 -3.54 19.15 -3.71
CA LEU A 205 -4.78 19.87 -3.39
C LEU A 205 -4.56 21.38 -3.25
N THR A 206 -3.43 21.82 -2.72
CA THR A 206 -3.13 23.25 -2.50
C THR A 206 -2.86 24.06 -3.77
N ARG A 207 -2.87 23.43 -4.95
CA ARG A 207 -2.59 24.09 -6.22
C ARG A 207 -3.87 24.26 -7.04
N SER A 208 -4.17 25.48 -7.47
CA SER A 208 -5.23 25.77 -8.43
C SER A 208 -5.01 24.98 -9.73
N PRO A 209 -6.08 24.54 -10.44
CA PRO A 209 -5.93 24.02 -11.79
C PRO A 209 -5.15 25.03 -12.62
N ALA A 210 -4.16 24.59 -13.39
CA ALA A 210 -3.70 25.41 -14.49
C ALA A 210 -4.93 25.64 -15.38
N THR A 211 -5.45 26.86 -15.40
CA THR A 211 -6.38 27.28 -16.43
C THR A 211 -5.69 27.00 -17.75
N ARG A 212 -6.16 26.00 -18.51
CA ARG A 212 -5.83 25.91 -19.93
C ARG A 212 -6.34 27.20 -20.56
N THR A 213 -5.47 28.19 -20.69
CA THR A 213 -5.67 29.29 -21.62
C THR A 213 -5.38 28.74 -23.00
N GLY A 214 -6.42 28.51 -23.79
CA GLY A 214 -6.30 28.17 -25.21
C GLY A 214 -7.11 26.95 -25.60
N TRP A 215 -8.31 27.21 -26.12
CA TRP A 215 -8.80 26.53 -27.33
C TRP A 215 -8.49 27.46 -28.50
#